data_AF-A0A538S0T2-F1
#
_entry.id   AF-A0A538S0T2-F1
#
_cell.length_a   1.000
_cell.length_b   1.000
_cell.length_c   1.000
_cell.angle_alpha   90.00
_cell.angle_beta   90.00
_cell.angle_gamma   90.00
#
_symmetry.space_group_name_H-M   'P 1'
#
loop_
_entity.id
_entity.type
_entity.pdbx_description
1 polymer ?
#
loop_
_entity_poly.entity_id
_entity_poly.type
_entity_poly.pdbx_seq_one_letter_code
_entity_poly.pdbx_strand_id
1 'polypeptide(L)'
;MQAGYKLQSHDELGACRLWLATWKSIVNIMEARHLRSLGDFDDIFGGTNSLFNWVQDLSRGLHHGAVRDPSLWHERIALCETALNRLAPEGLLRSNFKNGLAKSYFAAGMPEQSERLYQQWLQADPQWGWGWISWGDCYFHGARRE
;
A
#
# COMPACT_ATOMS: atom_id res chain seq x y z
N MET A 1 -6.38 -0.34 -14.89
CA MET A 1 -6.62 0.77 -13.94
C MET A 1 -8.08 1.27 -13.98
N GLN A 2 -8.54 1.94 -15.05
CA GLN A 2 -9.87 2.60 -15.08
C GLN A 2 -11.07 1.69 -14.78
N ALA A 3 -11.03 0.44 -15.24
CA ALA A 3 -12.09 -0.53 -15.00
C ALA A 3 -12.37 -0.78 -13.51
N GLY A 4 -11.35 -0.70 -12.64
CA GLY A 4 -11.58 -0.85 -11.20
C GLY A 4 -12.34 0.33 -10.58
N TYR A 5 -12.11 1.58 -11.03
CA TYR A 5 -12.90 2.72 -10.57
C TYR A 5 -14.38 2.60 -10.96
N LYS A 6 -14.66 2.06 -12.15
CA LYS A 6 -16.04 1.79 -12.60
C LYS A 6 -16.72 0.68 -11.78
N LEU A 7 -15.93 -0.30 -11.33
CA LEU A 7 -16.42 -1.45 -10.59
C LEU A 7 -16.62 -1.14 -9.10
N GLN A 8 -15.79 -0.26 -8.52
CA GLN A 8 -15.71 -0.01 -7.07
C GLN A 8 -17.06 0.40 -6.44
N SER A 9 -17.92 1.12 -7.17
CA SER A 9 -19.25 1.54 -6.69
C SER A 9 -20.24 0.39 -6.51
N HIS A 10 -19.99 -0.75 -7.16
CA HIS A 10 -20.92 -1.90 -7.19
C HIS A 10 -20.29 -3.16 -6.59
N ASP A 11 -18.98 -3.35 -6.75
CA ASP A 11 -18.21 -4.47 -6.23
C ASP A 11 -16.80 -4.00 -5.83
N GLU A 12 -16.68 -3.55 -4.59
CA GLU A 12 -15.43 -3.07 -4.01
C GLU A 12 -14.35 -4.17 -3.98
N LEU A 13 -14.72 -5.42 -3.66
CA LEU A 13 -13.77 -6.53 -3.59
C LEU A 13 -13.31 -6.95 -5.01
N GLY A 14 -14.22 -6.98 -5.97
CA GLY A 14 -13.90 -7.19 -7.37
C GLY A 14 -12.97 -6.10 -7.92
N ALA A 15 -13.22 -4.84 -7.56
CA ALA A 15 -12.33 -3.73 -7.93
C ALA A 15 -10.92 -3.91 -7.35
N CYS A 16 -10.81 -4.31 -6.07
CA CYS A 16 -9.53 -4.61 -5.43
C CYS A 16 -8.78 -5.74 -6.14
N ARG A 17 -9.45 -6.86 -6.43
CA ARG A 17 -8.85 -7.99 -7.15
C ARG A 17 -8.38 -7.61 -8.54
N LEU A 18 -9.18 -6.85 -9.27
CA LEU A 18 -8.84 -6.36 -10.62
C LEU A 18 -7.62 -5.43 -10.58
N TRP A 19 -7.59 -4.48 -9.64
CA TRP A 19 -6.44 -3.60 -9.48
C TRP A 19 -5.19 -4.33 -9.01
N LEU A 20 -5.32 -5.32 -8.13
CA LEU A 20 -4.19 -6.15 -7.71
C LEU A 20 -3.60 -6.94 -8.88
N ALA A 21 -4.43 -7.55 -9.73
CA ALA A 21 -3.97 -8.21 -10.96
C ALA A 21 -3.29 -7.21 -11.92
N THR A 22 -3.83 -6.00 -12.01
CA THR A 22 -3.20 -4.91 -12.79
C THR A 22 -1.84 -4.54 -12.20
N TRP A 23 -1.71 -4.42 -10.89
CA TRP A 23 -0.44 -4.11 -10.21
C TRP A 23 0.61 -5.18 -10.46
N LYS A 24 0.26 -6.46 -10.31
CA LYS A 24 1.16 -7.58 -10.62
C LYS A 24 1.68 -7.51 -12.06
N SER A 25 0.80 -7.16 -13.01
CA SER A 25 1.19 -6.97 -14.41
C SER A 25 2.15 -5.78 -14.61
N ILE A 26 1.89 -4.66 -13.93
CA ILE A 26 2.76 -3.47 -13.98
C ILE A 26 4.15 -3.78 -13.44
N VAL A 27 4.24 -4.44 -12.28
CA VAL A 27 5.52 -4.84 -11.68
C VAL A 27 6.33 -5.74 -12.64
N ASN A 28 5.68 -6.71 -13.29
CA ASN A 28 6.33 -7.57 -14.29
C ASN A 28 6.84 -6.78 -15.51
N ILE A 29 6.05 -5.81 -16.00
CA ILE A 29 6.46 -4.95 -17.12
C ILE A 29 7.66 -4.08 -16.73
N MET A 30 7.62 -3.48 -15.53
CA MET A 30 8.74 -2.70 -15.01
C MET A 30 10.00 -3.57 -14.89
N GLU A 31 9.87 -4.88 -14.67
CA GLU A 31 11.01 -5.79 -14.56
C GLU A 31 11.63 -6.08 -15.91
N ALA A 32 10.78 -6.50 -16.86
CA ALA A 32 11.20 -6.78 -18.22
C ALA A 32 11.86 -5.57 -18.91
N ARG A 33 11.49 -4.35 -18.49
CA ARG A 33 12.00 -3.10 -19.05
C ARG A 33 13.01 -2.37 -18.16
N HIS A 34 13.41 -2.96 -17.04
CA HIS A 34 14.32 -2.37 -16.06
C HIS A 34 13.93 -0.97 -15.56
N LEU A 35 12.62 -0.69 -15.47
CA LEU A 35 12.08 0.57 -14.95
C LEU A 35 12.20 0.59 -13.42
N ARG A 36 12.71 1.69 -12.87
CA ARG A 36 13.06 1.81 -11.45
C ARG A 36 12.14 2.75 -10.68
N SER A 37 11.42 3.62 -11.36
CA SER A 37 10.48 4.54 -10.74
C SER A 37 9.07 4.42 -11.31
N LEU A 38 8.07 4.90 -10.56
CA LEU A 38 6.71 5.04 -11.08
C LEU A 38 6.65 6.05 -12.24
N GLY A 39 7.53 7.07 -12.22
CA GLY A 39 7.66 8.06 -13.29
C GLY A 39 8.13 7.43 -14.60
N ASP A 40 9.16 6.56 -14.54
CA ASP A 40 9.66 5.84 -15.73
C ASP A 40 8.55 5.04 -16.42
N PHE A 41 7.64 4.47 -15.62
CA PHE A 41 6.48 3.76 -16.16
C PHE A 41 5.45 4.71 -16.77
N ASP A 42 5.10 5.78 -16.07
CA ASP A 42 4.14 6.79 -16.54
C ASP A 42 4.62 7.43 -17.86
N ASP A 43 5.91 7.74 -17.98
CA ASP A 43 6.52 8.33 -19.19
C ASP A 43 6.41 7.41 -20.42
N ILE A 44 6.52 6.09 -20.22
CA ILE A 44 6.46 5.10 -21.30
C ILE A 44 5.01 4.78 -21.69
N PHE A 45 4.13 4.63 -20.70
CA PHE A 45 2.78 4.14 -20.94
C PHE A 45 1.74 5.23 -21.17
N GLY A 46 2.01 6.49 -20.78
CA GLY A 46 1.17 7.65 -21.09
C GLY A 46 -0.31 7.45 -20.73
N GLY A 47 -0.58 6.72 -19.64
CA GLY A 47 -1.94 6.34 -19.24
C GLY A 47 -2.80 7.54 -18.80
N THR A 48 -4.11 7.34 -18.70
CA THR A 48 -5.04 8.39 -18.25
C THR A 48 -4.91 8.74 -16.77
N ASN A 49 -4.28 7.88 -15.98
CA ASN A 49 -4.07 8.07 -14.55
C ASN A 49 -2.58 7.95 -14.26
N SER A 50 -2.04 8.85 -13.45
CA SER A 50 -0.68 8.67 -12.92
C SER A 50 -0.62 7.43 -12.03
N LEU A 51 0.38 6.59 -12.26
CA LEU A 51 0.62 5.40 -11.49
C LEU A 51 0.90 5.73 -10.01
N PHE A 52 1.51 6.89 -9.73
CA PHE A 52 1.69 7.43 -8.39
C PHE A 52 0.38 7.57 -7.61
N ASN A 53 -0.66 8.14 -8.24
CA ASN A 53 -1.97 8.31 -7.60
C ASN A 53 -2.70 6.98 -7.52
N TRP A 54 -2.70 6.22 -8.61
CA TRP A 54 -3.44 4.98 -8.70
C TRP A 54 -2.96 3.91 -7.70
N VAL A 55 -1.65 3.78 -7.46
CA VAL A 55 -1.13 2.78 -6.51
C VAL A 55 -1.52 3.09 -5.05
N GLN A 56 -1.68 4.38 -4.73
CA GLN A 56 -2.18 4.79 -3.41
C GLN A 56 -3.66 4.47 -3.25
N ASP A 57 -4.45 4.65 -4.31
CA ASP A 57 -5.86 4.24 -4.35
C ASP A 57 -6.01 2.74 -4.21
N LEU A 58 -5.15 1.95 -4.86
CA LEU A 58 -5.09 0.51 -4.67
C LEU A 58 -4.78 0.15 -3.21
N SER A 59 -3.73 0.73 -2.62
CA SER A 59 -3.38 0.46 -1.21
C SER A 59 -4.53 0.79 -0.25
N ARG A 60 -5.26 1.89 -0.49
CA ARG A 60 -6.44 2.27 0.29
C ARG A 60 -7.62 1.32 0.07
N GLY A 61 -7.87 0.94 -1.18
CA GLY A 61 -8.90 -0.05 -1.53
C GLY A 61 -8.65 -1.37 -0.82
N LEU A 62 -7.42 -1.88 -0.84
CA LEU A 62 -7.06 -3.10 -0.11
C LEU A 62 -7.27 -2.95 1.40
N HIS A 63 -6.96 -1.80 1.98
CA HIS A 63 -7.22 -1.54 3.40
C HIS A 63 -8.71 -1.64 3.75
N HIS A 64 -9.58 -1.03 2.94
CA HIS A 64 -11.03 -1.10 3.17
C HIS A 64 -11.59 -2.49 2.89
N GLY A 65 -11.19 -3.10 1.77
CA GLY A 65 -11.60 -4.44 1.39
C GLY A 65 -11.20 -5.49 2.43
N ALA A 66 -10.05 -5.32 3.08
CA ALA A 66 -9.55 -6.26 4.08
C ALA A 66 -10.36 -6.31 5.38
N VAL A 67 -11.26 -5.35 5.59
CA VAL A 67 -12.26 -5.43 6.67
C VAL A 67 -13.27 -6.54 6.40
N ARG A 68 -13.59 -6.80 5.12
CA ARG A 68 -14.54 -7.84 4.69
C ARG A 68 -13.86 -9.14 4.30
N ASP A 69 -12.66 -9.05 3.73
CA ASP A 69 -11.84 -10.18 3.31
C ASP A 69 -10.43 -10.04 3.89
N PRO A 70 -10.16 -10.58 5.10
CA PRO A 70 -8.87 -10.44 5.78
C PRO A 70 -7.66 -10.94 4.99
N SER A 71 -7.84 -11.77 3.94
CA SER A 71 -6.74 -12.20 3.08
C SER A 71 -6.06 -11.02 2.37
N LEU A 72 -6.81 -9.94 2.12
CA LEU A 72 -6.32 -8.73 1.47
C LEU A 72 -5.29 -7.97 2.32
N TRP A 73 -5.16 -8.25 3.62
CA TRP A 73 -4.06 -7.70 4.42
C TRP A 73 -2.70 -8.18 3.91
N HIS A 74 -2.58 -9.45 3.55
CA HIS A 74 -1.35 -10.02 3.02
C HIS A 74 -1.02 -9.48 1.63
N GLU A 75 -2.03 -9.26 0.80
CA GLU A 75 -1.83 -8.62 -0.52
C GLU A 75 -1.40 -7.15 -0.38
N ARG A 76 -1.93 -6.42 0.61
CA ARG A 76 -1.48 -5.05 0.91
C ARG A 76 -0.05 -5.01 1.46
N ILE A 77 0.34 -5.98 2.30
CA ILE A 77 1.72 -6.16 2.77
C ILE A 77 2.65 -6.33 1.56
N ALA A 78 2.37 -7.32 0.70
CA ALA A 78 3.18 -7.61 -0.47
C ALA A 78 3.30 -6.40 -1.42
N LEU A 79 2.21 -5.65 -1.61
CA LEU A 79 2.21 -4.41 -2.39
C LEU A 79 3.13 -3.36 -1.78
N CYS A 80 3.06 -3.11 -0.47
CA CYS A 80 3.86 -2.09 0.19
C CYS A 80 5.35 -2.49 0.24
N GLU A 81 5.66 -3.76 0.50
CA GLU A 81 7.04 -4.29 0.44
C GLU A 81 7.63 -4.15 -0.97
N THR A 82 6.87 -4.55 -1.99
CA THR A 82 7.29 -4.40 -3.38
C THR A 82 7.58 -2.94 -3.69
N ALA A 83 6.68 -2.03 -3.33
CA ALA A 83 6.87 -0.60 -3.57
C ALA A 83 8.12 -0.05 -2.84
N LEU A 84 8.26 -0.32 -1.54
CA LEU A 84 9.37 0.20 -0.74
C LEU A 84 10.73 -0.32 -1.19
N ASN A 85 10.83 -1.62 -1.49
CA ASN A 85 12.10 -2.26 -1.83
C ASN A 85 12.52 -2.02 -3.28
N ARG A 86 11.55 -1.96 -4.20
CA ARG A 86 11.83 -1.92 -5.64
C ARG A 86 11.86 -0.50 -6.20
N LEU A 87 10.94 0.34 -5.75
CA LEU A 87 10.71 1.66 -6.34
C LEU A 87 11.37 2.77 -5.54
N ALA A 88 11.89 2.44 -4.35
CA ALA A 88 12.51 3.39 -3.42
C ALA A 88 11.76 4.74 -3.38
N PRO A 89 10.44 4.75 -3.16
CA PRO A 89 9.64 5.96 -3.26
C PRO A 89 10.14 7.00 -2.25
N GLU A 90 9.95 8.27 -2.60
CA GLU A 90 10.36 9.40 -1.76
C GLU A 90 9.15 10.17 -1.22
N GLY A 91 9.43 11.05 -0.25
CA GLY A 91 8.45 11.97 0.33
C GLY A 91 7.18 11.28 0.83
N LEU A 92 6.03 11.88 0.47
CA LEU A 92 4.71 11.44 0.91
C LEU A 92 4.41 9.98 0.54
N LEU A 93 4.81 9.55 -0.66
CA LEU A 93 4.54 8.19 -1.11
C LEU A 93 5.29 7.15 -0.27
N ARG A 94 6.54 7.45 0.08
CA ARG A 94 7.31 6.63 1.01
C ARG A 94 6.60 6.51 2.35
N SER A 95 6.18 7.64 2.92
CA SER A 95 5.47 7.66 4.19
C SER A 95 4.17 6.85 4.13
N ASN A 96 3.41 6.97 3.04
CA ASN A 96 2.16 6.24 2.85
C ASN A 96 2.38 4.73 2.74
N PHE A 97 3.42 4.27 2.04
CA PHE A 97 3.73 2.84 1.98
C PHE A 97 4.30 2.29 3.30
N LYS A 98 5.13 3.05 4.01
CA LYS A 98 5.61 2.67 5.35
C LYS A 98 4.44 2.46 6.31
N ASN A 99 3.56 3.46 6.42
CA ASN A 99 2.35 3.37 7.24
C ASN A 99 1.43 2.25 6.77
N GLY A 100 1.24 2.10 5.45
CA GLY A 100 0.44 1.03 4.88
C GLY A 100 0.94 -0.35 5.28
N LEU A 101 2.25 -0.58 5.20
CA LEU A 101 2.89 -1.84 5.57
C LEU A 101 2.72 -2.15 7.06
N ALA A 102 3.14 -1.24 7.94
CA ALA A 102 3.09 -1.48 9.38
C ALA A 102 1.65 -1.67 9.89
N LYS A 103 0.71 -0.80 9.47
CA LYS A 103 -0.72 -0.96 9.83
C LYS A 103 -1.30 -2.28 9.33
N SER A 104 -0.87 -2.75 8.16
CA SER A 104 -1.33 -4.03 7.61
C SER A 104 -0.78 -5.23 8.38
N TYR A 105 0.48 -5.23 8.82
CA TYR A 105 0.99 -6.27 9.73
C TYR A 105 0.18 -6.33 11.02
N PHE A 106 -0.05 -5.17 11.64
CA PHE A 106 -0.85 -5.12 12.86
C PHE A 106 -2.26 -5.70 12.64
N ALA A 107 -2.95 -5.26 11.58
CA ALA A 107 -4.29 -5.73 11.25
C ALA A 107 -4.36 -7.21 10.84
N ALA A 108 -3.25 -7.78 10.34
CA ALA A 108 -3.11 -9.20 10.02
C ALA A 108 -2.83 -10.09 11.24
N GLY A 109 -2.82 -9.54 12.47
CA GLY A 109 -2.49 -10.27 13.69
C GLY A 109 -1.00 -10.49 13.89
N MET A 110 -0.16 -9.63 13.31
CA MET A 110 1.31 -9.67 13.40
C MET A 110 1.83 -8.35 14.03
N PRO A 111 1.46 -8.04 15.29
CA PRO A 111 1.79 -6.77 15.91
C PRO A 111 3.30 -6.59 16.12
N GLU A 112 4.07 -7.66 16.38
CA GLU A 112 5.51 -7.54 16.60
C GLU A 112 6.25 -7.02 15.35
N GLN A 113 5.79 -7.42 14.16
CA GLN A 113 6.32 -6.94 12.88
C GLN A 113 6.01 -5.45 12.70
N SER A 114 4.77 -5.03 13.02
CA SER A 114 4.38 -3.62 12.98
C SER A 114 5.22 -2.77 13.94
N GLU A 115 5.36 -3.21 15.19
CA GLU A 115 6.13 -2.51 16.22
C GLU A 115 7.59 -2.36 15.82
N ARG A 116 8.23 -3.44 15.36
CA ARG A 116 9.62 -3.41 14.90
C ARG A 116 9.84 -2.38 13.78
N LEU A 117 8.92 -2.33 12.81
CA LEU A 117 9.00 -1.37 11.71
C LEU A 117 8.89 0.08 12.21
N TYR A 118 7.89 0.37 13.05
CA TYR A 118 7.75 1.72 13.61
C TYR A 118 8.94 2.12 14.46
N GLN A 119 9.41 1.24 15.35
CA GLN A 119 10.61 1.48 16.17
C GLN A 119 11.82 1.81 15.31
N GLN A 120 12.13 0.96 14.32
CA GLN A 120 13.26 1.17 13.43
C GLN A 120 13.15 2.51 12.67
N TRP A 121 11.97 2.79 12.12
CA TRP A 121 11.75 3.97 11.29
C TRP A 121 11.70 5.27 12.08
N LEU A 122 11.13 5.26 13.28
CA LEU A 122 11.06 6.44 14.15
C LEU A 122 12.36 6.67 14.91
N GLN A 123 13.16 5.64 15.15
CA GLN A 123 14.54 5.81 15.60
C GLN A 123 15.38 6.51 14.52
N ALA A 124 15.20 6.14 13.25
CA ALA A 124 15.91 6.76 12.12
C ALA A 124 15.41 8.18 11.81
N ASP A 125 14.10 8.42 11.95
CA ASP A 125 13.48 9.74 11.72
C ASP A 125 12.40 10.01 12.78
N PRO A 126 12.78 10.55 13.96
CA PRO A 126 11.84 10.88 15.02
C PRO A 126 10.87 12.01 14.65
N GLN A 127 11.18 12.82 13.62
CA GLN A 127 10.38 13.95 13.17
C GLN A 127 9.24 13.53 12.23
N TRP A 128 9.22 12.27 11.80
CA TRP A 128 8.12 11.71 11.02
C TRP A 128 6.85 11.55 11.88
N GLY A 129 6.16 12.67 12.13
CA GLY A 129 4.98 12.73 13.01
C GLY A 129 3.85 11.78 12.60
N TRP A 130 3.67 11.56 11.30
CA TRP A 130 2.70 10.57 10.80
C TRP A 130 3.01 9.14 11.24
N GLY A 131 4.28 8.80 11.48
CA GLY A 131 4.66 7.48 12.00
C GLY A 131 4.21 7.30 13.44
N TRP A 132 4.41 8.29 14.31
CA TRP A 132 3.92 8.27 15.70
C TRP A 132 2.39 8.15 15.77
N ILE A 133 1.68 8.97 14.98
CA ILE A 133 0.21 8.94 14.92
C ILE A 133 -0.26 7.56 14.44
N SER A 134 0.31 7.06 13.33
CA SER A 134 -0.13 5.79 12.74
C SER A 134 0.17 4.59 13.63
N TRP A 135 1.23 4.64 14.43
CA TRP A 135 1.52 3.60 15.42
C TRP A 135 0.51 3.62 16.56
N GLY A 136 0.16 4.80 17.09
CA GLY A 136 -0.89 4.96 18.10
C GLY A 136 -2.26 4.49 17.60
N ASP A 137 -2.62 4.83 16.36
CA ASP A 137 -3.88 4.44 15.72
C ASP A 137 -4.08 2.91 15.71
N CYS A 138 -3.01 2.13 15.55
CA CYS A 138 -3.09 0.66 15.57
C CYS A 138 -3.77 0.16 16.86
N TYR A 139 -3.38 0.68 18.02
CA TYR A 139 -3.95 0.26 19.30
C TYR A 139 -5.33 0.87 19.55
N PHE A 140 -5.55 2.12 19.14
CA PHE A 140 -6.88 2.75 19.28
C PHE A 140 -7.96 1.95 18.53
N HIS A 141 -7.66 1.50 17.31
CA HIS A 141 -8.59 0.70 16.52
C HIS A 141 -8.65 -0.77 16.95
N GLY A 142 -7.55 -1.34 17.46
CA GLY A 142 -7.53 -2.67 18.07
C GLY A 142 -8.41 -2.76 19.31
N ALA A 143 -8.30 -1.79 20.23
CA ALA A 143 -9.08 -1.72 21.45
C ALA A 143 -10.60 -1.51 21.23
N ARG A 144 -11.03 -1.12 20.03
CA ARG A 144 -12.45 -0.97 19.66
C ARG A 144 -13.06 -2.24 19.05
N ARG A 145 -12.28 -3.31 18.89
CA ARG A 145 -12.73 -4.61 18.35
C ARG A 145 -12.90 -5.69 19.44
N GLU A 146 -12.62 -5.35 20.70
CA GLU A 146 -12.97 -6.12 21.91
C GLU A 146 -14.32 -5.66 22.47
#